data_AF-A0A6C0EXD9-F1
#
_entry.id   AF-A0A6C0EXD9-F1
#
_cell.length_a   1.000
_cell.length_b   1.000
_cell.length_c   1.000
_cell.angle_alpha   90.00
_cell.angle_beta   90.00
_cell.angle_gamma   90.00
#
_symmetry.space_group_name_H-M   'P 1'
#
loop_
_entity.id
_entity.type
_entity.pdbx_description
1 polymer ?
#
loop_
_entity_poly.entity_id
_entity_poly.type
_entity_poly.pdbx_seq_one_letter_code
_entity_poly.pdbx_strand_id
1 'polypeptide(L)'
;MNFEEKQEEILQKYRNISLKFIETNKNQLIQIYIQHSKADSEGVLAINISEAESKNNVEVSFIPLDILTDIFLDKIKERKLVNDSNIIYIFLITPVEEQIVEIDIRSLTN
;
A
#
# COMPACT_ATOMS: atom_id res chain seq x y z
N MET A 1 18.76 24.32 -7.16
CA MET A 1 17.69 23.32 -7.18
C MET A 1 16.53 23.87 -7.96
N ASN A 2 16.19 23.26 -9.09
CA ASN A 2 15.02 23.64 -9.88
C ASN A 2 13.74 23.04 -9.28
N PHE A 3 12.58 23.42 -9.81
CA PHE A 3 11.28 22.98 -9.29
C PHE A 3 11.09 21.46 -9.41
N GLU A 4 11.58 20.86 -10.50
CA GLU A 4 11.48 19.43 -10.78
C GLU A 4 12.32 18.60 -9.80
N GLU A 5 13.56 19.01 -9.52
CA GLU A 5 14.44 18.39 -8.52
C GLU A 5 13.79 18.39 -7.13
N LYS A 6 13.12 19.49 -6.76
CA LYS A 6 12.43 19.59 -5.47
C LYS A 6 11.21 18.66 -5.40
N GLN A 7 10.49 18.47 -6.49
CA GLN A 7 9.36 17.53 -6.53
C GLN A 7 9.84 16.08 -6.41
N GLU A 8 10.91 15.73 -7.13
CA GLU A 8 11.49 14.38 -7.05
C GLU A 8 12.03 14.07 -5.64
N GLU A 9 12.68 15.03 -4.98
CA GLU A 9 13.12 14.85 -3.59
C GLU A 9 11.96 14.57 -2.63
N ILE A 10 10.84 15.29 -2.77
CA ILE A 10 9.65 15.07 -1.93
C ILE A 10 9.02 13.71 -2.22
N LEU A 11 8.93 13.33 -3.49
CA LEU A 11 8.43 12.04 -3.94
C LEU A 11 9.25 10.89 -3.33
N GLN A 12 10.58 10.96 -3.46
CA GLN A 12 11.48 9.94 -2.92
C GLN A 12 11.44 9.88 -1.41
N LYS A 13 11.31 11.03 -0.72
CA LYS A 13 11.12 11.07 0.72
C LYS A 13 9.91 10.24 1.15
N TYR A 14 8.73 10.46 0.55
CA TYR A 14 7.51 9.74 0.94
C TYR A 14 7.52 8.27 0.52
N ARG A 15 8.17 7.92 -0.59
CA ARG A 15 8.42 6.52 -0.97
C ARG A 15 9.27 5.80 0.07
N ASN A 16 10.37 6.42 0.50
CA ASN A 16 11.24 5.84 1.52
C ASN A 16 10.54 5.67 2.88
N ILE A 17 9.71 6.65 3.27
CA ILE A 17 8.88 6.54 4.49
C ILE A 17 7.92 5.35 4.38
N SER A 18 7.21 5.25 3.24
CA SER A 18 6.26 4.17 2.99
C SER A 18 6.91 2.78 3.02
N LEU A 19 8.03 2.62 2.31
CA LEU A 19 8.78 1.36 2.27
C LEU A 19 9.28 0.98 3.66
N LYS A 20 9.83 1.94 4.42
CA LYS A 20 10.27 1.69 5.79
C LYS A 20 9.11 1.30 6.70
N PHE A 21 7.96 1.96 6.58
CA PHE A 21 6.77 1.61 7.35
C PHE A 21 6.28 0.19 7.03
N ILE A 22 6.19 -0.13 5.74
CA ILE A 22 5.79 -1.46 5.26
C ILE A 22 6.72 -2.53 5.81
N GLU A 23 8.04 -2.34 5.68
CA GLU A 23 9.01 -3.34 6.14
C GLU A 23 9.00 -3.50 7.65
N THR A 24 8.89 -2.39 8.40
CA THR A 24 8.85 -2.42 9.87
C THR A 24 7.59 -3.11 10.41
N ASN A 25 6.45 -2.99 9.70
CA ASN A 25 5.14 -3.46 10.18
C ASN A 25 4.61 -4.66 9.38
N LYS A 26 5.46 -5.28 8.55
CA LYS A 26 5.09 -6.30 7.56
C LYS A 26 4.23 -7.42 8.11
N ASN A 27 4.60 -7.97 9.27
CA ASN A 27 3.87 -9.05 9.93
C ASN A 27 2.45 -8.61 10.32
N GLN A 28 2.32 -7.41 10.89
CA GLN A 28 1.03 -6.85 11.30
C GLN A 28 0.15 -6.55 10.08
N LEU A 29 0.72 -5.97 9.02
CA LEU A 29 -0.01 -5.71 7.77
C LEU A 29 -0.59 -7.00 7.19
N ILE A 30 0.22 -8.06 7.12
CA ILE A 30 -0.22 -9.34 6.58
C ILE A 30 -1.29 -9.99 7.48
N GLN A 31 -1.17 -9.87 8.80
CA GLN A 31 -2.22 -10.34 9.71
C GLN A 31 -3.55 -9.63 9.50
N ILE A 32 -3.54 -8.29 9.36
CA ILE A 32 -4.74 -7.51 9.05
C ILE A 32 -5.36 -8.01 7.75
N TYR A 33 -4.55 -8.16 6.69
CA TYR A 33 -5.03 -8.66 5.41
C TYR A 33 -5.65 -10.06 5.52
N ILE A 34 -4.98 -11.01 6.17
CA ILE A 34 -5.48 -12.39 6.32
C ILE A 34 -6.77 -12.44 7.14
N GLN A 35 -6.85 -11.63 8.20
CA GLN A 35 -8.03 -11.58 9.06
C GLN A 35 -9.26 -11.10 8.29
N HIS A 36 -9.12 -10.03 7.51
CA HIS A 36 -10.24 -9.43 6.78
C HIS A 36 -10.56 -10.14 5.47
N SER A 37 -9.56 -10.60 4.71
CA SER A 37 -9.80 -11.36 3.47
C SER A 37 -10.59 -12.66 3.67
N LYS A 38 -10.50 -13.27 4.85
CA LYS A 38 -11.29 -14.46 5.22
C LYS A 38 -12.73 -14.14 5.61
N ALA A 39 -13.00 -12.92 6.10
CA ALA A 39 -14.28 -12.52 6.68
C ALA A 39 -15.12 -11.68 5.72
N ASP A 40 -14.49 -10.74 5.00
CA ASP A 40 -15.15 -9.57 4.40
C ASP A 40 -15.09 -9.55 2.86
N SER A 41 -14.59 -10.63 2.22
CA SER A 41 -14.31 -10.76 0.77
C SER A 41 -12.92 -10.28 0.32
N GLU A 42 -12.63 -10.40 -0.98
CA GLU A 42 -11.35 -10.01 -1.56
C GLU A 42 -11.15 -8.49 -1.45
N GLY A 43 -9.95 -8.06 -1.08
CA GLY A 43 -9.66 -6.64 -0.83
C GLY A 43 -8.18 -6.31 -0.92
N VAL A 44 -7.84 -5.09 -0.52
CA VAL A 44 -6.47 -4.57 -0.43
C VAL A 44 -6.26 -3.89 0.91
N LEU A 45 -5.00 -3.71 1.31
CA LEU A 45 -4.69 -2.83 2.43
C LEU A 45 -4.51 -1.41 1.90
N ALA A 46 -5.22 -0.44 2.47
CA ALA A 46 -4.90 0.96 2.30
C ALA A 46 -3.96 1.41 3.41
N ILE A 47 -2.88 2.10 3.04
CA ILE A 47 -1.95 2.75 3.96
C ILE A 47 -1.95 4.24 3.62
N ASN A 48 -2.42 5.06 4.57
CA ASN A 48 -2.41 6.50 4.44
C ASN A 48 -1.28 7.10 5.27
N ILE A 49 -0.26 7.63 4.59
CA ILE A 49 0.86 8.34 5.21
C ILE A 49 0.78 9.86 5.02
N SER A 50 -0.36 10.37 4.51
CA SER A 50 -0.52 11.78 4.17
C SER A 50 -0.31 12.71 5.36
N GLU A 51 -0.67 12.25 6.54
CA GLU A 51 -0.56 13.00 7.80
C GLU A 51 0.55 12.47 8.71
N ALA A 52 1.41 11.58 8.21
CA ALA A 52 2.45 10.93 9.01
C ALA A 52 3.41 11.94 9.64
N GLU A 53 3.74 13.03 8.95
CA GLU A 53 4.64 14.05 9.50
C GLU A 53 3.95 15.01 10.46
N SER A 54 2.68 15.37 10.19
CA SER A 54 1.95 16.34 10.99
C SER A 54 1.37 15.74 12.27
N LYS A 55 0.97 14.46 12.24
CA LYS A 55 0.26 13.80 13.33
C LYS A 55 1.00 12.58 13.90
N ASN A 56 2.16 12.24 13.34
CA ASN A 56 2.90 11.01 13.67
C ASN A 56 2.00 9.76 13.62
N ASN A 57 1.05 9.76 12.68
CA ASN A 57 0.04 8.73 12.55
C ASN A 57 0.04 8.19 11.12
N VAL A 58 0.08 6.86 10.99
CA VAL A 58 -0.11 6.15 9.73
C VAL A 58 -1.36 5.31 9.90
N GLU A 59 -2.34 5.55 9.03
CA GLU A 59 -3.60 4.82 9.08
C GLU A 59 -3.51 3.61 8.16
N VAL A 60 -3.94 2.46 8.66
CA VAL A 60 -4.02 1.22 7.90
C VAL A 60 -5.46 0.74 7.95
N SER A 61 -6.02 0.38 6.80
CA SER A 61 -7.38 -0.14 6.69
C SER A 61 -7.48 -1.22 5.62
N PHE A 62 -8.37 -2.18 5.81
CA PHE A 62 -8.72 -3.12 4.75
C PHE A 62 -9.85 -2.50 3.91
N ILE A 63 -9.67 -2.50 2.59
CA ILE A 63 -10.66 -2.00 1.64
C ILE A 63 -11.09 -3.17 0.76
N PRO A 64 -12.35 -3.60 0.86
CA PRO A 64 -12.96 -4.54 -0.09
C PRO A 64 -12.85 -4.05 -1.54
N LEU A 65 -12.60 -4.96 -2.49
CA LEU A 65 -12.40 -4.59 -3.89
C LEU A 65 -13.65 -3.98 -4.54
N ASP A 66 -14.85 -4.30 -4.04
CA ASP A 66 -16.13 -3.84 -4.56
C ASP A 66 -16.42 -2.35 -4.28
N ILE A 67 -15.73 -1.74 -3.30
CA ILE A 67 -15.84 -0.31 -2.99
C ILE A 67 -14.69 0.54 -3.53
N LEU A 68 -13.69 -0.07 -4.18
CA LEU A 68 -12.63 0.66 -4.87
C LEU A 68 -13.17 1.29 -6.16
N THR A 69 -12.58 2.43 -6.55
CA THR A 69 -12.91 3.03 -7.85
C THR A 69 -12.44 2.14 -9.00
N ASP A 70 -13.15 2.19 -10.12
CA ASP A 70 -12.87 1.37 -11.32
C ASP A 70 -11.40 1.47 -11.75
N ILE A 71 -10.81 2.66 -11.68
CA ILE A 71 -9.41 2.90 -12.07
C ILE A 71 -8.43 2.07 -11.23
N PHE A 72 -8.63 2.00 -9.91
CA PHE A 72 -7.73 1.23 -9.05
C PHE A 72 -8.03 -0.26 -9.12
N LEU A 73 -9.31 -0.61 -9.23
CA LEU A 73 -9.74 -2.00 -9.39
C LEU A 73 -9.14 -2.61 -10.66
N ASP A 74 -9.18 -1.89 -11.78
CA ASP A 74 -8.63 -2.37 -13.06
C ASP A 74 -7.11 -2.51 -12.99
N LYS A 75 -6.40 -1.56 -12.36
CA LYS A 75 -4.95 -1.69 -12.11
C LYS A 75 -4.62 -2.94 -11.28
N ILE A 76 -5.40 -3.21 -10.22
CA ILE A 76 -5.19 -4.40 -9.39
C ILE A 76 -5.45 -5.68 -10.20
N LYS A 77 -6.53 -5.71 -11.00
CA LYS A 77 -6.85 -6.85 -11.87
C LYS A 77 -5.75 -7.10 -12.90
N GLU A 78 -5.24 -6.06 -13.55
CA GLU A 78 -4.13 -6.17 -14.50
C GLU A 78 -2.88 -6.77 -13.86
N ARG A 79 -2.52 -6.30 -12.65
CA ARG A 79 -1.37 -6.86 -11.92
C ARG A 79 -1.58 -8.30 -11.51
N LYS A 80 -2.80 -8.68 -11.09
CA LYS A 80 -3.13 -10.08 -10.76
C LYS A 80 -2.98 -11.05 -11.93
N LEU A 81 -3.09 -10.59 -13.18
CA LEU A 81 -2.88 -11.45 -14.34
C LEU A 81 -1.41 -11.87 -14.52
N VAL A 82 -0.47 -11.09 -13.99
CA VAL A 82 0.98 -11.31 -14.17
C VAL A 82 1.69 -11.72 -12.88
N ASN A 83 1.02 -11.63 -11.73
CA ASN A 83 1.55 -11.96 -10.42
C ASN A 83 0.99 -13.28 -9.88
N ASP A 84 1.67 -13.86 -8.88
CA ASP A 84 1.18 -15.05 -8.19
C ASP A 84 0.18 -14.72 -7.07
N SER A 85 -0.51 -15.75 -6.56
CA SER A 85 -1.55 -15.61 -5.53
C SER A 85 -1.03 -15.24 -4.14
N ASN A 86 0.29 -15.15 -3.94
CA ASN A 86 0.93 -14.78 -2.67
C ASN A 86 1.22 -13.28 -2.59
N ILE A 87 0.89 -12.51 -3.63
CA ILE A 87 1.03 -11.05 -3.61
C ILE A 87 -0.19 -10.40 -2.96
N ILE A 88 0.06 -9.61 -1.91
CA ILE A 88 -0.88 -8.64 -1.37
C ILE A 88 -0.66 -7.31 -2.08
N TYR A 89 -1.77 -6.70 -2.49
CA TYR A 89 -1.78 -5.36 -3.06
C TYR A 89 -2.07 -4.36 -1.94
N ILE A 90 -1.24 -3.32 -1.88
CA ILE A 90 -1.37 -2.21 -0.95
C ILE A 90 -1.67 -0.95 -1.74
N PHE A 91 -2.78 -0.30 -1.42
CA PHE A 91 -3.08 1.04 -1.89
C PHE A 91 -2.43 2.06 -0.96
N LEU A 92 -1.39 2.72 -1.43
CA LEU A 92 -0.59 3.66 -0.66
C LEU A 92 -0.97 5.09 -1.03
N ILE A 93 -1.36 5.86 -0.03
CA ILE A 93 -1.77 7.26 -0.16
C ILE A 93 -0.71 8.13 0.53
N THR A 94 -0.09 9.02 -0.24
CA THR A 94 0.91 9.97 0.23
C THR A 94 0.49 11.40 -0.10
N PRO A 95 1.12 12.43 0.47
CA PRO A 95 0.79 13.83 0.15
C PRO A 95 1.00 14.22 -1.32
N VAL A 96 1.75 13.43 -2.09
CA VAL A 96 2.17 13.78 -3.45
C VAL A 96 1.82 12.74 -4.51
N GLU A 97 1.50 11.51 -4.11
CA GLU A 97 1.09 10.44 -5.02
C GLU A 97 0.19 9.41 -4.33
N GLU A 98 -0.62 8.74 -5.15
CA GLU A 98 -1.31 7.50 -4.83
C GLU A 98 -0.70 6.38 -5.68
N GLN A 99 -0.35 5.25 -5.07
CA GLN A 99 0.30 4.15 -5.78
C GLN A 99 -0.15 2.79 -5.26
N ILE A 100 0.02 1.75 -6.09
CA ILE A 100 -0.16 0.36 -5.67
C ILE A 100 1.22 -0.24 -5.43
N VAL A 101 1.42 -0.79 -4.23
CA VAL A 101 2.62 -1.52 -3.84
C VAL A 101 2.26 -2.99 -3.68
N GLU A 102 3.20 -3.87 -4.04
CA GLU A 102 3.03 -5.32 -4.01
C GLU A 102 3.91 -5.91 -2.91
N ILE A 103 3.34 -6.75 -2.04
CA ILE A 103 4.07 -7.48 -1.01
C ILE A 103 3.88 -8.98 -1.20
N ASP A 104 4.99 -9.72 -1.30
CA ASP A 104 4.98 -11.17 -1.26
C ASP A 104 4.85 -11.69 0.17
N ILE A 105 3.76 -12.37 0.51
CA ILE A 105 3.54 -12.90 1.87
C ILE A 105 4.55 -13.99 2.27
N ARG A 106 5.21 -14.66 1.32
CA ARG A 106 6.21 -15.69 1.62
C ARG A 106 7.47 -15.11 2.23
N SER A 107 7.69 -13.81 2.05
CA SER A 107 8.81 -13.10 2.69
C SER A 107 8.63 -12.94 4.21
N LEU A 108 7.57 -13.51 4.80
CA LEU A 108 7.37 -13.66 6.24
C LEU A 108 8.08 -14.86 6.86
N THR A 109 8.41 -15.88 6.07
CA THR A 109 8.87 -17.18 6.59
C THR A 109 10.39 -17.37 6.58
N ASN A 110 11.16 -16.30 6.37
CA ASN A 110 12.63 -16.32 6.42
C ASN A 110 13.17 -15.64 7.68
#